data_AF-A0A955XIL4-F1
#
_entry.id   AF-A0A955XIL4-F1
#
_cell.length_a   1.000
_cell.length_b   1.000
_cell.length_c   1.000
_cell.angle_alpha   90.00
_cell.angle_beta   90.00
_cell.angle_gamma   90.00
#
_symmetry.space_group_name_H-M   'P 1'
#
loop_
_entity.id
_entity.type
_entity.pdbx_description
1 polymer ?
#
loop_
_entity_poly.entity_id
_entity_poly.type
_entity_poly.pdbx_seq_one_letter_code
_entity_poly.pdbx_strand_id
1 'polypeptide(L)'
;MRPLLLSVFAVSLSACIADPSAEDDPDVDAGPPQCALIACPEGTVPVDTCPEGATCQRIDDACGGAGVLCADDPCKVATACPPDRVRVDACPADGDCLTVEGACEDAICLYEPPVCEAVPTCEEGFERVESCPDNGMPCEARTACGFTIFCLDTGECLETPACPPGFSEVDACRDGSAPCNAEFACGQRILCQEDDPLCDAAAICPDGYDPVPGCVDDGRACVEVPVCGGTLECMACACPVGFHAEPRCSEQEAECWVGDVCGETLACIQDVDCDGLPTCDSGFEPVERCLEGDGKCRYEASCGTIIACLSDDCAEDGPISCPQAGWEVVPGCVDDRPCESFAYCGHRYDCQPAR
;
A
#
# COMPACT_ATOMS: atom_id res chain seq x y z
N MET A 1 -23.23 49.72 13.38
CA MET A 1 -23.45 51.14 13.71
C MET A 1 -24.75 51.58 13.05
N ARG A 2 -25.86 51.62 13.81
CA ARG A 2 -27.18 52.10 13.36
C ARG A 2 -27.48 53.40 14.13
N PRO A 3 -28.10 54.42 13.49
CA PRO A 3 -28.30 55.72 14.11
C PRO A 3 -29.47 55.66 15.11
N LEU A 4 -29.25 56.22 16.30
CA LEU A 4 -30.28 56.53 17.29
C LEU A 4 -31.11 57.71 16.77
N LEU A 5 -32.35 57.45 16.40
CA LEU A 5 -33.37 58.47 16.16
C LEU A 5 -33.97 58.87 17.50
N LEU A 6 -33.61 60.06 18.00
CA LEU A 6 -34.29 60.73 19.11
C LEU A 6 -35.61 61.30 18.58
N SER A 7 -36.73 60.65 18.91
CA SER A 7 -38.07 61.19 18.74
C SER A 7 -38.42 62.09 19.92
N VAL A 8 -38.44 63.40 19.67
CA VAL A 8 -38.98 64.42 20.59
C VAL A 8 -40.50 64.38 20.48
N PHE A 9 -41.19 63.85 21.49
CA PHE A 9 -42.64 63.98 21.61
C PHE A 9 -42.97 65.36 22.17
N ALA A 10 -43.71 66.15 21.38
CA ALA A 10 -44.29 67.40 21.82
C ALA A 10 -45.47 67.11 22.77
N VAL A 11 -45.33 67.48 24.03
CA VAL A 11 -46.43 67.50 25.00
C VAL A 11 -47.35 68.66 24.62
N SER A 12 -48.53 68.35 24.08
CA SER A 12 -49.60 69.33 23.89
C SER A 12 -50.12 69.76 25.26
N LEU A 13 -49.72 70.96 25.70
CA LEU A 13 -50.42 71.69 26.76
C LEU A 13 -51.81 72.07 26.24
N SER A 14 -52.82 71.29 26.60
CA SER A 14 -54.21 71.71 26.51
C SER A 14 -54.41 72.86 27.49
N ALA A 15 -54.32 74.09 26.98
CA ALA A 15 -54.74 75.28 27.69
C ALA A 15 -56.23 75.16 28.02
N CYS A 16 -56.60 75.46 29.26
CA CYS A 16 -57.99 75.65 29.66
C CYS A 16 -58.63 76.69 28.72
N ILE A 17 -59.58 76.26 27.90
CA ILE A 17 -60.41 77.14 27.11
C ILE A 17 -61.39 77.81 28.09
N ALA A 18 -61.06 79.03 28.51
CA ALA A 18 -62.07 79.94 29.02
C ALA A 18 -62.94 80.36 27.83
N ASP A 19 -64.20 79.93 27.80
CA ASP A 19 -65.16 80.38 26.80
C ASP A 19 -65.46 81.87 27.03
N PRO A 20 -65.18 82.76 26.05
CA PRO A 20 -65.35 84.21 26.19
C PRO A 20 -66.81 84.68 26.01
N SER A 21 -67.80 83.80 26.04
CA SER A 21 -69.21 84.15 25.76
C SER A 21 -70.05 84.35 27.02
N ALA A 22 -69.63 85.25 27.91
CA ALA A 22 -70.45 85.73 29.03
C ALA A 22 -70.42 87.27 29.05
N GLU A 23 -71.19 87.88 28.14
CA GLU A 23 -71.47 89.30 28.16
C GLU A 23 -72.57 89.59 29.20
N ASP A 24 -72.22 90.43 30.18
CA ASP A 24 -73.11 91.26 31.02
C ASP A 24 -74.21 90.59 31.86
N ASP A 25 -73.81 89.83 32.89
CA ASP A 25 -74.64 89.66 34.09
C ASP A 25 -73.76 89.85 35.36
N PRO A 26 -73.85 90.99 36.07
CA PRO A 26 -72.93 91.34 37.16
C PRO A 26 -73.15 90.58 38.49
N ASP A 27 -74.03 89.58 38.54
CA ASP A 27 -74.35 88.84 39.78
C ASP A 27 -74.36 87.29 39.61
N VAL A 28 -73.55 86.73 38.71
CA VAL A 28 -73.30 85.28 38.71
C VAL A 28 -72.08 84.97 39.58
N ASP A 29 -72.39 84.55 40.81
CA ASP A 29 -71.45 83.96 41.76
C ASP A 29 -70.78 82.75 41.07
N ALA A 30 -69.58 82.99 40.53
CA ALA A 30 -68.76 81.96 39.90
C ALA A 30 -68.40 80.94 40.98
N GLY A 31 -69.19 79.88 41.05
CA GLY A 31 -68.94 78.75 41.94
C GLY A 31 -67.48 78.29 41.81
N PRO A 32 -66.89 77.74 42.90
CA PRO A 32 -65.48 77.39 42.92
C PRO A 32 -65.14 76.53 41.69
N PRO A 33 -63.98 76.77 41.05
CA PRO A 33 -63.57 76.00 39.88
C PRO A 33 -63.66 74.52 40.22
N GLN A 34 -64.47 73.78 39.46
CA GLN A 34 -64.59 72.35 39.64
C GLN A 34 -63.28 71.72 39.17
N CYS A 35 -62.40 71.39 40.11
CA CYS A 35 -61.17 70.66 39.81
C CYS A 35 -61.55 69.31 39.20
N ALA A 36 -61.31 69.13 37.90
CA ALA A 36 -61.45 67.83 37.26
C ALA A 36 -60.42 66.88 37.89
N LEU A 37 -60.85 65.65 38.18
CA LEU A 37 -59.97 64.59 38.67
C LEU A 37 -58.83 64.38 37.66
N ILE A 38 -57.58 64.54 38.09
CA ILE A 38 -56.42 64.20 37.26
C ILE A 38 -56.43 62.69 37.04
N ALA A 39 -56.44 62.28 35.78
CA ALA A 39 -56.20 60.90 35.36
C ALA A 39 -54.84 60.79 34.69
N CYS A 40 -54.18 59.65 34.89
CA CYS A 40 -52.97 59.32 34.15
C CYS A 40 -53.30 59.09 32.66
N PRO A 41 -52.40 59.47 31.73
CA PRO A 41 -52.58 59.24 30.31
C PRO A 41 -52.65 57.74 30.00
N GLU A 42 -53.29 57.37 28.88
CA GLU A 42 -53.50 55.98 28.49
C GLU A 42 -52.20 55.17 28.51
N GLY A 43 -52.14 54.14 29.34
CA GLY A 43 -50.95 53.30 29.52
C GLY A 43 -50.06 53.63 30.68
N THR A 44 -50.46 54.60 31.50
CA THR A 44 -49.82 54.83 32.78
C THR A 44 -50.84 54.71 33.90
N VAL A 45 -50.39 54.27 35.07
CA VAL A 45 -51.22 54.09 36.26
C VAL A 45 -50.74 55.03 37.37
N PRO A 46 -51.66 55.59 38.19
CA PRO A 46 -51.27 56.42 39.31
C PRO A 46 -50.52 55.58 40.35
N VAL A 47 -49.36 56.06 40.77
CA VAL A 47 -48.51 55.44 41.79
C VAL A 47 -48.17 56.45 42.90
N ASP A 48 -48.05 55.99 44.14
CA ASP A 48 -47.65 56.86 45.26
C ASP A 48 -46.14 57.15 45.27
N THR A 49 -45.34 56.21 44.75
CA THR A 49 -43.89 56.32 44.61
C THR A 49 -43.46 55.71 43.29
N CYS A 50 -42.46 56.33 42.63
CA CYS A 50 -41.93 55.77 41.38
C CYS A 50 -41.16 54.47 41.67
N PRO A 51 -41.53 53.33 41.06
CA PRO A 51 -40.78 52.09 41.21
C PRO A 51 -39.34 52.25 40.71
N GLU A 52 -38.39 51.55 41.34
CA GLU A 52 -37.01 51.53 40.86
C GLU A 52 -36.94 50.93 39.44
N GLY A 53 -36.39 51.69 38.49
CA GLY A 53 -36.26 51.28 37.09
C GLY A 53 -37.45 51.61 36.18
N ALA A 54 -38.54 52.16 36.72
CA ALA A 54 -39.69 52.61 35.93
C ALA A 54 -39.53 54.07 35.45
N THR A 55 -40.12 54.38 34.30
CA THR A 55 -40.32 55.75 33.83
C THR A 55 -41.62 56.31 34.43
N CYS A 56 -41.49 57.30 35.31
CA CYS A 56 -42.63 57.98 35.91
C CYS A 56 -42.72 59.43 35.44
N GLN A 57 -43.94 59.86 35.11
CA GLN A 57 -44.27 61.23 34.77
C GLN A 57 -45.15 61.81 35.87
N ARG A 58 -44.75 62.96 36.42
CA ARG A 58 -45.62 63.74 37.32
C ARG A 58 -46.57 64.61 36.51
N ILE A 59 -47.84 64.61 36.88
CA ILE A 59 -48.87 65.47 36.31
C ILE A 59 -49.36 66.38 37.43
N ASP A 60 -48.94 67.64 37.38
CA ASP A 60 -49.34 68.67 38.33
C ASP A 60 -50.71 69.25 37.92
N ASP A 61 -51.60 69.49 38.88
CA ASP A 61 -52.84 70.20 38.61
C ASP A 61 -52.61 71.70 38.49
N ALA A 62 -53.41 72.35 37.65
CA ALA A 62 -53.47 73.80 37.57
C ALA A 62 -54.04 74.46 38.85
N CYS A 63 -54.55 73.67 39.82
CA CYS A 63 -55.27 74.13 41.00
C CYS A 63 -54.44 74.09 42.30
N GLY A 64 -53.13 73.79 42.22
CA GLY A 64 -52.21 73.87 43.35
C GLY A 64 -52.30 72.72 44.37
N GLY A 65 -52.94 71.61 44.00
CA GLY A 65 -52.94 70.36 44.73
C GLY A 65 -51.66 69.54 44.57
N ALA A 66 -51.64 68.36 45.18
CA ALA A 66 -50.55 67.41 45.01
C ALA A 66 -50.71 66.69 43.66
N GLY A 67 -49.81 66.97 42.70
CA GLY A 67 -49.80 66.29 41.40
C GLY A 67 -49.72 64.76 41.53
N VAL A 68 -50.33 64.05 40.57
CA VAL A 68 -50.34 62.58 40.49
C VAL A 68 -49.06 62.10 39.80
N LEU A 69 -48.41 61.07 40.33
CA LEU A 69 -47.30 60.41 39.66
C LEU A 69 -47.85 59.24 38.83
N CYS A 70 -47.57 59.22 37.54
CA CYS A 70 -48.03 58.19 36.62
C CYS A 70 -46.83 57.37 36.16
N ALA A 71 -46.83 56.06 36.41
CA ALA A 71 -45.81 55.14 35.92
C ALA A 71 -46.36 54.35 34.74
N ASP A 72 -45.49 53.94 33.81
CA ASP A 72 -45.88 52.96 32.78
C ASP A 72 -46.55 51.75 33.42
N ASP A 73 -47.69 51.35 32.87
CA ASP A 73 -48.46 50.22 33.37
C ASP A 73 -47.64 48.94 33.16
N PRO A 74 -47.11 48.30 34.23
CA PRO A 74 -46.33 47.08 34.10
C PRO A 74 -47.16 45.93 33.52
N CYS A 75 -48.49 46.08 33.45
CA CYS A 75 -49.41 45.11 32.87
C CYS A 75 -49.55 45.20 31.35
N LYS A 76 -48.98 46.21 30.69
CA LYS A 76 -49.08 46.34 29.22
C LYS A 76 -48.14 45.42 28.45
N VAL A 77 -47.05 44.98 29.07
CA VAL A 77 -46.12 44.03 28.43
C VAL A 77 -46.56 42.62 28.82
N ALA A 78 -47.28 41.96 27.92
CA ALA A 78 -47.64 40.56 28.11
C ALA A 78 -46.37 39.73 28.32
N THR A 79 -46.35 38.92 29.36
CA THR A 79 -45.26 37.98 29.64
C THR A 79 -45.11 37.03 28.44
N ALA A 80 -43.93 37.05 27.82
CA ALA A 80 -43.64 36.24 26.63
C ALA A 80 -43.07 34.88 27.03
N CYS A 81 -43.50 33.82 26.33
CA CYS A 81 -42.91 32.50 26.49
C CYS A 81 -41.53 32.40 25.82
N PRO A 82 -40.66 31.48 26.28
CA PRO A 82 -39.45 31.08 25.58
C PRO A 82 -39.72 30.64 24.12
N PRO A 83 -38.75 30.73 23.20
CA PRO A 83 -38.97 30.50 21.76
C PRO A 83 -39.37 29.06 21.40
N ASP A 84 -39.16 28.09 22.29
CA ASP A 84 -39.57 26.69 22.18
C ASP A 84 -40.95 26.39 22.80
N ARG A 85 -41.67 27.43 23.25
CA ARG A 85 -42.93 27.28 23.99
C ARG A 85 -43.99 28.24 23.48
N VAL A 86 -45.24 27.78 23.53
CA VAL A 86 -46.42 28.56 23.15
C VAL A 86 -47.23 28.89 24.39
N ARG A 87 -47.81 30.10 24.43
CA ARG A 87 -48.68 30.52 25.54
C ARG A 87 -50.02 29.81 25.43
N VAL A 88 -50.46 29.20 26.52
CA VAL A 88 -51.75 28.50 26.64
C VAL A 88 -52.53 29.01 27.86
N ASP A 89 -53.85 28.90 27.84
CA ASP A 89 -54.72 29.33 28.95
C ASP A 89 -54.72 28.33 30.12
N ALA A 90 -54.47 27.06 29.84
CA ALA A 90 -54.38 26.00 30.83
C ALA A 90 -53.39 24.94 30.36
N CYS A 91 -52.60 24.40 31.29
CA CYS A 91 -51.72 23.27 30.98
C CYS A 91 -52.55 22.00 30.79
N PRO A 92 -52.46 21.30 29.64
CA PRO A 92 -53.12 20.02 29.46
C PRO A 92 -52.53 18.97 30.41
N ALA A 93 -53.32 17.95 30.76
CA ALA A 93 -52.93 16.94 31.76
C ALA A 93 -51.62 16.20 31.43
N ASP A 94 -51.29 16.08 30.14
CA ASP A 94 -50.10 15.40 29.63
C ASP A 94 -49.03 16.37 29.06
N GLY A 95 -49.20 17.69 29.23
CA GLY A 95 -48.28 18.69 28.69
C GLY A 95 -47.10 19.01 29.60
N ASP A 96 -45.94 19.32 29.02
CA ASP A 96 -44.82 19.93 29.73
C ASP A 96 -44.96 21.46 29.70
N CYS A 97 -45.47 22.05 30.78
CA CYS A 97 -45.68 23.49 30.89
C CYS A 97 -44.70 24.16 31.85
N LEU A 98 -44.28 25.36 31.48
CA LEU A 98 -43.51 26.26 32.30
C LEU A 98 -44.39 27.47 32.65
N THR A 99 -44.53 27.80 33.93
CA THR A 99 -45.15 29.06 34.34
C THR A 99 -44.07 30.13 34.39
N VAL A 100 -44.25 31.22 33.65
CA VAL A 100 -43.39 32.41 33.69
C VAL A 100 -44.12 33.48 34.48
N GLU A 101 -43.56 33.84 35.63
CA GLU A 101 -44.13 34.87 36.51
C GLU A 101 -44.08 36.24 35.82
N GLY A 102 -45.24 36.88 35.68
CA GLY A 102 -45.37 38.20 35.11
C GLY A 102 -45.69 39.25 36.17
N ALA A 103 -45.50 40.53 35.81
CA ALA A 103 -45.82 41.63 36.73
C ALA A 103 -47.32 41.72 37.09
N CYS A 104 -48.20 41.21 36.22
CA CYS A 104 -49.66 41.28 36.40
C CYS A 104 -50.38 39.98 36.09
N GLU A 105 -49.85 39.15 35.21
CA GLU A 105 -50.36 37.81 34.92
C GLU A 105 -49.21 36.85 34.65
N ASP A 106 -49.31 35.65 35.22
CA ASP A 106 -48.42 34.56 34.90
C ASP A 106 -48.77 34.01 33.51
N ALA A 107 -47.75 33.72 32.71
CA ALA A 107 -47.93 33.03 31.44
C ALA A 107 -47.69 31.53 31.63
N ILE A 108 -48.64 30.69 31.20
CA ILE A 108 -48.44 29.24 31.10
C ILE A 108 -47.90 28.95 29.70
N CYS A 109 -46.68 28.41 29.64
CA CYS A 109 -45.94 28.16 28.41
C CYS A 109 -45.81 26.65 28.16
N LEU A 110 -46.63 26.12 27.26
CA LEU A 110 -46.59 24.71 26.84
C LEU A 110 -45.39 24.49 25.92
N TYR A 111 -44.59 23.46 26.19
CA TYR A 111 -43.58 23.00 25.25
C TYR A 111 -44.26 22.42 24.01
N GLU A 112 -44.07 23.09 22.88
CA GLU A 112 -44.48 22.58 21.58
C GLU A 112 -43.19 22.21 20.86
N PRO A 113 -42.85 20.91 20.75
CA PRO A 113 -41.67 20.52 20.00
C PRO A 113 -41.82 21.09 18.59
N PRO A 114 -40.78 21.72 18.02
CA PRO A 114 -40.88 22.25 16.67
C PRO A 114 -41.37 21.15 15.75
N VAL A 115 -42.55 21.34 15.15
CA VAL A 115 -43.11 20.39 14.18
C VAL A 115 -42.15 20.39 13.02
N CYS A 116 -41.31 19.36 12.96
CA CYS A 116 -40.43 19.22 11.82
C CYS A 116 -41.24 18.67 10.66
N GLU A 117 -41.63 19.56 9.76
CA GLU A 117 -42.27 19.18 8.50
C GLU A 117 -41.25 18.69 7.45
N ALA A 118 -39.95 18.93 7.67
CA ALA A 118 -38.89 18.59 6.73
C ALA A 118 -38.30 17.19 7.04
N VAL A 119 -38.86 16.16 6.40
CA VAL A 119 -38.18 14.87 6.28
C VAL A 119 -37.02 15.05 5.29
N PRO A 120 -35.78 14.64 5.62
CA PRO A 120 -34.68 14.75 4.68
C PRO A 120 -34.99 13.89 3.43
N THR A 121 -34.63 14.41 2.26
CA THR A 121 -34.80 13.73 0.97
C THR A 121 -33.47 13.75 0.22
N CYS A 122 -33.26 12.75 -0.63
CA CYS A 122 -32.11 12.69 -1.53
C CYS A 122 -32.34 13.62 -2.72
N GLU A 123 -31.26 14.21 -3.25
CA GLU A 123 -31.32 15.01 -4.48
C GLU A 123 -31.58 14.14 -5.72
N GLU A 124 -31.94 14.77 -6.84
CA GLU A 124 -32.05 14.05 -8.11
C GLU A 124 -30.72 13.37 -8.44
N GLY A 125 -30.79 12.10 -8.85
CA GLY A 125 -29.61 11.26 -9.06
C GLY A 125 -29.19 10.42 -7.86
N PHE A 126 -29.77 10.64 -6.67
CA PHE A 126 -29.49 9.84 -5.49
C PHE A 126 -30.68 8.99 -5.05
N GLU A 127 -30.41 7.77 -4.58
CA GLU A 127 -31.40 6.89 -3.97
C GLU A 127 -31.18 6.73 -2.47
N ARG A 128 -32.27 6.59 -1.72
CA ARG A 128 -32.20 6.37 -0.27
C ARG A 128 -31.83 4.92 0.02
N VAL A 129 -30.76 4.73 0.79
CA VAL A 129 -30.29 3.43 1.27
C VAL A 129 -30.32 3.34 2.79
N GLU A 130 -30.25 2.12 3.35
CA GLU A 130 -30.20 1.90 4.80
C GLU A 130 -28.85 2.33 5.42
N SER A 131 -27.76 2.14 4.67
CA SER A 131 -26.41 2.57 5.05
C SER A 131 -25.56 2.78 3.79
N CYS A 132 -24.56 3.65 3.89
CA CYS A 132 -23.59 3.80 2.81
C CYS A 132 -22.77 2.51 2.64
N PRO A 133 -22.62 1.99 1.41
CA PRO A 133 -21.81 0.81 1.16
C PRO A 133 -20.31 1.14 1.23
N ASP A 134 -19.52 0.21 1.74
CA ASP A 134 -18.04 0.34 1.83
C ASP A 134 -17.32 0.10 0.48
N ASN A 135 -18.06 0.11 -0.62
CA ASN A 135 -17.56 -0.26 -1.96
C ASN A 135 -17.13 0.95 -2.80
N GLY A 136 -16.85 2.08 -2.15
CA GLY A 136 -16.39 3.31 -2.79
C GLY A 136 -17.44 4.02 -3.66
N MET A 137 -18.71 3.63 -3.63
CA MET A 137 -19.75 4.41 -4.29
C MET A 137 -20.02 5.73 -3.54
N PRO A 138 -20.26 6.85 -4.25
CA PRO A 138 -20.53 8.13 -3.60
C PRO A 138 -21.79 8.02 -2.77
N CYS A 139 -21.67 8.23 -1.46
CA CYS A 139 -22.80 8.18 -0.56
C CYS A 139 -22.67 9.27 0.51
N GLU A 140 -23.76 9.99 0.75
CA GLU A 140 -23.81 11.08 1.72
C GLU A 140 -24.88 10.86 2.79
N ALA A 141 -24.58 11.30 4.00
CA ALA A 141 -25.56 11.34 5.09
C ALA A 141 -26.22 12.71 5.14
N ARG A 142 -27.55 12.75 5.00
CA ARG A 142 -28.34 13.99 5.14
C ARG A 142 -29.14 13.94 6.43
N THR A 143 -28.95 14.97 7.27
CA THR A 143 -29.65 15.10 8.54
C THR A 143 -30.59 16.29 8.50
N ALA A 144 -31.89 16.05 8.71
CA ALA A 144 -32.87 17.10 8.95
C ALA A 144 -33.73 16.72 10.16
N CYS A 145 -33.84 17.64 11.11
CA CYS A 145 -34.65 17.48 12.32
C CYS A 145 -34.40 16.20 13.11
N GLY A 146 -33.12 15.81 13.23
CA GLY A 146 -32.73 14.62 13.97
C GLY A 146 -32.97 13.30 13.24
N PHE A 147 -33.54 13.31 12.04
CA PHE A 147 -33.56 12.16 11.15
C PHE A 147 -32.36 12.22 10.21
N THR A 148 -31.60 11.13 10.15
CA THR A 148 -30.52 10.94 9.19
C THR A 148 -30.93 9.92 8.16
N ILE A 149 -30.75 10.24 6.88
CA ILE A 149 -30.85 9.30 5.76
C ILE A 149 -29.50 9.19 5.05
N PHE A 150 -29.30 8.08 4.35
CA PHE A 150 -28.14 7.88 3.48
C PHE A 150 -28.61 7.92 2.03
N CYS A 151 -27.92 8.72 1.24
CA CYS A 151 -28.23 8.95 -0.17
C CYS A 151 -27.05 8.42 -1.00
N LEU A 152 -27.30 7.36 -1.76
CA LEU A 152 -26.35 6.73 -2.66
C LEU A 152 -26.51 7.31 -4.06
N ASP A 153 -25.43 7.74 -4.68
CA ASP A 153 -25.45 8.22 -6.07
C ASP A 153 -25.77 7.06 -7.02
N THR A 154 -26.83 7.22 -7.81
CA THR A 154 -27.30 6.28 -8.84
C THR A 154 -26.85 6.65 -10.24
N GLY A 155 -26.07 7.73 -10.37
CA GLY A 155 -25.44 8.11 -11.63
C GLY A 155 -24.62 6.96 -12.21
N GLU A 156 -24.52 6.92 -13.54
CA GLU A 156 -23.57 6.03 -14.22
C GLU A 156 -22.17 6.46 -13.79
N CYS A 157 -21.63 5.75 -12.81
CA CYS A 157 -20.31 5.98 -12.29
C CYS A 157 -19.32 5.48 -13.35
N LEU A 158 -18.85 6.41 -14.19
CA LEU A 158 -17.95 6.14 -15.31
C LEU A 158 -16.48 6.01 -14.89
N GLU A 159 -16.18 6.23 -13.62
CA GLU A 159 -14.82 6.19 -13.09
C GLU A 159 -14.39 4.73 -12.89
N THR A 160 -13.44 4.28 -13.70
CA THR A 160 -12.83 2.96 -13.49
C THR A 160 -11.80 3.11 -12.37
N PRO A 161 -11.77 2.22 -11.37
CA PRO A 161 -10.73 2.29 -10.35
C PRO A 161 -9.36 2.19 -11.02
N ALA A 162 -8.39 2.95 -10.52
CA ALA A 162 -7.03 2.98 -11.04
C ALA A 162 -6.05 3.00 -9.87
N CYS A 163 -4.92 2.33 -10.04
CA CYS A 163 -3.87 2.32 -9.03
C CYS A 163 -3.18 3.70 -8.93
N PRO A 164 -2.76 4.11 -7.73
CA PRO A 164 -1.99 5.33 -7.56
C PRO A 164 -0.62 5.24 -8.27
N PRO A 165 0.03 6.38 -8.57
CA PRO A 165 1.35 6.36 -9.20
C PRO A 165 2.38 5.55 -8.40
N GLY A 166 3.12 4.65 -9.07
CA GLY A 166 4.07 3.73 -8.45
C GLY A 166 3.43 2.42 -7.97
N PHE A 167 2.19 2.13 -8.37
CA PHE A 167 1.49 0.88 -8.12
C PHE A 167 0.90 0.34 -9.43
N SER A 168 0.90 -0.97 -9.57
CA SER A 168 0.28 -1.70 -10.68
C SER A 168 -0.88 -2.57 -10.19
N GLU A 169 -1.87 -2.76 -11.07
CA GLU A 169 -2.99 -3.68 -10.83
C GLU A 169 -2.51 -5.13 -10.86
N VAL A 170 -2.91 -5.92 -9.87
CA VAL A 170 -2.56 -7.34 -9.73
C VAL A 170 -3.80 -8.19 -9.47
N ASP A 171 -3.80 -9.44 -9.94
CA ASP A 171 -4.89 -10.38 -9.66
C ASP A 171 -4.92 -10.85 -8.19
N ALA A 172 -3.76 -10.87 -7.54
CA ALA A 172 -3.60 -11.27 -6.14
C ALA A 172 -2.40 -10.57 -5.50
N CYS A 173 -2.55 -10.18 -4.23
CA CYS A 173 -1.45 -9.62 -3.43
C CYS A 173 -0.38 -10.67 -3.18
N ARG A 174 0.90 -10.33 -3.44
CA ARG A 174 2.03 -11.18 -3.05
C ARG A 174 2.15 -11.25 -1.53
N ASP A 175 2.36 -12.46 -1.01
CA ASP A 175 2.64 -12.65 0.42
C ASP A 175 3.94 -11.95 0.83
N GLY A 176 3.85 -11.13 1.88
CA GLY A 176 5.00 -10.70 2.69
C GLY A 176 5.96 -9.64 2.13
N SER A 177 5.68 -8.98 1.00
CA SER A 177 6.72 -8.17 0.32
C SER A 177 6.36 -6.73 -0.09
N ALA A 178 5.10 -6.29 -0.07
CA ALA A 178 4.76 -4.87 -0.30
C ALA A 178 3.37 -4.53 0.25
N PRO A 179 3.07 -3.25 0.55
CA PRO A 179 1.70 -2.81 0.79
C PRO A 179 0.85 -3.13 -0.45
N CYS A 180 -0.15 -3.97 -0.29
CA CYS A 180 -1.16 -4.26 -1.31
C CYS A 180 -2.48 -3.65 -0.84
N ASN A 181 -2.96 -2.65 -1.58
CA ASN A 181 -4.15 -1.89 -1.22
C ASN A 181 -5.28 -2.23 -2.20
N ALA A 182 -6.50 -2.35 -1.67
CA ALA A 182 -7.68 -2.47 -2.51
C ALA A 182 -8.19 -1.07 -2.83
N GLU A 183 -8.31 -0.76 -4.12
CA GLU A 183 -8.92 0.48 -4.59
C GLU A 183 -10.36 0.19 -5.02
N PHE A 184 -11.25 1.11 -4.68
CA PHE A 184 -12.68 0.99 -4.95
C PHE A 184 -13.17 2.21 -5.72
N ALA A 185 -13.79 1.98 -6.86
CA ALA A 185 -14.54 3.01 -7.57
C ALA A 185 -15.74 2.37 -8.25
N CYS A 186 -16.90 3.01 -8.13
CA CYS A 186 -18.11 2.60 -8.84
C CYS A 186 -18.52 1.13 -8.60
N GLY A 187 -18.28 0.63 -7.39
CA GLY A 187 -18.56 -0.77 -7.03
C GLY A 187 -17.62 -1.81 -7.65
N GLN A 188 -16.63 -1.37 -8.43
CA GLN A 188 -15.52 -2.20 -8.87
C GLN A 188 -14.40 -2.13 -7.82
N ARG A 189 -13.72 -3.27 -7.65
CA ARG A 189 -12.58 -3.41 -6.75
C ARG A 189 -11.40 -3.94 -7.55
N ILE A 190 -10.27 -3.25 -7.45
CA ILE A 190 -8.98 -3.73 -7.96
C ILE A 190 -8.00 -3.88 -6.79
N LEU A 191 -6.93 -4.65 -7.00
CA LEU A 191 -5.82 -4.74 -6.06
C LEU A 191 -4.61 -4.04 -6.68
N CYS A 192 -4.01 -3.14 -5.92
CA CYS A 192 -2.86 -2.36 -6.33
C CYS A 192 -1.66 -2.74 -5.46
N GLN A 193 -0.57 -3.14 -6.11
CA GLN A 193 0.69 -3.49 -5.46
C GLN A 193 1.78 -2.53 -5.95
N GLU A 194 2.65 -2.10 -5.03
CA GLU A 194 3.77 -1.21 -5.35
C GLU A 194 4.63 -1.82 -6.47
N ASP A 195 5.01 -0.99 -7.43
CA ASP A 195 5.87 -1.38 -8.54
C ASP A 195 7.24 -1.77 -7.98
N ASP A 196 7.55 -3.06 -7.96
CA ASP A 196 8.86 -3.54 -7.57
C ASP A 196 9.81 -3.44 -8.78
N PRO A 197 10.81 -2.53 -8.76
CA PRO A 197 11.74 -2.38 -9.87
C PRO A 197 12.56 -3.65 -10.16
N LEU A 198 12.56 -4.63 -9.24
CA LEU A 198 13.18 -5.95 -9.45
C LEU A 198 12.35 -6.84 -10.40
N CYS A 199 11.08 -6.51 -10.66
CA CYS A 199 10.19 -7.34 -11.48
C CYS A 199 10.26 -7.11 -12.99
N ASP A 200 10.79 -5.97 -13.44
CA ASP A 200 10.95 -5.70 -14.87
C ASP A 200 12.23 -6.35 -15.46
N ALA A 201 13.16 -6.76 -14.59
CA ALA A 201 14.35 -7.48 -15.02
C ALA A 201 14.00 -8.93 -15.32
N ALA A 202 14.37 -9.41 -16.52
CA ALA A 202 14.34 -10.83 -16.82
C ALA A 202 15.12 -11.58 -15.74
N ALA A 203 14.50 -12.59 -15.15
CA ALA A 203 15.16 -13.43 -14.16
C ALA A 203 16.33 -14.17 -14.80
N ILE A 204 17.55 -13.91 -14.32
CA ILE A 204 18.78 -14.50 -14.85
C ILE A 204 19.45 -15.24 -13.69
N CYS A 205 19.85 -16.49 -13.94
CA CYS A 205 20.63 -17.26 -13.00
C CYS A 205 22.03 -16.64 -12.80
N PRO A 206 22.67 -16.80 -11.63
CA PRO A 206 24.04 -16.35 -11.43
C PRO A 206 25.00 -16.99 -12.45
N ASP A 207 26.13 -16.33 -12.73
CA ASP A 207 27.16 -16.88 -13.62
C ASP A 207 27.55 -18.31 -13.20
N GLY A 208 27.55 -19.24 -14.16
CA GLY A 208 27.82 -20.66 -13.93
C GLY A 208 26.60 -21.49 -13.51
N TYR A 209 25.39 -20.93 -13.60
CA TYR A 209 24.13 -21.63 -13.38
C TYR A 209 23.15 -21.40 -14.52
N ASP A 210 22.32 -22.40 -14.79
CA ASP A 210 21.24 -22.31 -15.79
C ASP A 210 19.86 -22.58 -15.18
N PRO A 211 18.80 -21.97 -15.75
CA PRO A 211 17.44 -22.15 -15.27
C PRO A 211 16.96 -23.57 -15.55
N VAL A 212 16.44 -24.24 -14.53
CA VAL A 212 15.87 -25.59 -14.63
C VAL A 212 14.42 -25.62 -14.15
N PRO A 213 13.57 -26.56 -14.62
CA PRO A 213 12.20 -26.71 -14.14
C PRO A 213 12.06 -27.30 -12.73
N GLY A 214 13.18 -27.67 -12.11
CA GLY A 214 13.27 -28.54 -10.95
C GLY A 214 14.72 -28.72 -10.51
N CYS A 215 15.07 -28.38 -9.27
CA CYS A 215 16.32 -28.87 -8.69
C CYS A 215 16.27 -30.41 -8.56
N VAL A 216 17.17 -31.11 -9.27
CA VAL A 216 17.34 -32.57 -9.15
C VAL A 216 18.48 -32.89 -8.20
N ASP A 217 18.33 -33.96 -7.42
CA ASP A 217 19.35 -34.41 -6.45
C ASP A 217 20.39 -35.30 -7.15
N ASP A 218 21.14 -34.69 -8.07
CA ASP A 218 22.18 -35.34 -8.86
C ASP A 218 23.59 -34.91 -8.45
N GLY A 219 23.71 -34.29 -7.27
CA GLY A 219 24.96 -33.78 -6.68
C GLY A 219 25.46 -32.46 -7.24
N ARG A 220 24.78 -31.85 -8.23
CA ARG A 220 25.07 -30.47 -8.66
C ARG A 220 24.51 -29.46 -7.66
N ALA A 221 25.20 -28.34 -7.51
CA ALA A 221 24.69 -27.25 -6.68
C ALA A 221 23.44 -26.65 -7.33
N CYS A 222 22.39 -26.46 -6.55
CA CYS A 222 21.17 -25.78 -6.99
C CYS A 222 20.90 -24.59 -6.08
N VAL A 223 20.48 -23.46 -6.66
CA VAL A 223 20.15 -22.23 -5.95
C VAL A 223 18.78 -21.72 -6.41
N GLU A 224 17.96 -21.33 -5.45
CA GLU A 224 16.67 -20.67 -5.72
C GLU A 224 16.88 -19.15 -5.78
N VAL A 225 16.59 -18.55 -6.92
CA VAL A 225 16.60 -17.11 -7.10
C VAL A 225 15.17 -16.60 -6.96
N PRO A 226 14.86 -15.70 -6.02
CA PRO A 226 13.53 -15.14 -5.90
C PRO A 226 13.24 -14.26 -7.13
N VAL A 227 12.11 -14.51 -7.80
CA VAL A 227 11.69 -13.81 -9.02
C VAL A 227 10.22 -13.42 -8.95
N CYS A 228 9.76 -12.61 -9.89
CA CYS A 228 8.38 -12.14 -9.87
C CYS A 228 7.38 -13.24 -10.17
N GLY A 229 6.52 -13.51 -9.19
CA GLY A 229 5.57 -14.63 -9.24
C GLY A 229 6.10 -15.99 -8.76
N GLY A 230 7.35 -16.11 -8.29
CA GLY A 230 7.86 -17.39 -7.79
C GLY A 230 9.35 -17.43 -7.46
N THR A 231 9.93 -18.62 -7.57
CA THR A 231 11.37 -18.86 -7.48
C THR A 231 11.85 -19.44 -8.80
N LEU A 232 12.95 -18.90 -9.33
CA LEU A 232 13.66 -19.48 -10.45
C LEU A 232 14.72 -20.44 -9.87
N GLU A 233 14.62 -21.71 -10.20
CA GLU A 233 15.60 -22.70 -9.80
C GLU A 233 16.76 -22.69 -10.80
N CYS A 234 17.96 -22.51 -10.28
CA CYS A 234 19.18 -22.38 -11.06
C CYS A 234 20.14 -23.51 -10.67
N MET A 235 20.61 -24.29 -11.63
CA MET A 235 21.49 -25.44 -11.40
C MET A 235 22.89 -25.19 -11.96
N ALA A 236 23.91 -25.57 -11.19
CA ALA A 236 25.29 -25.36 -11.57
C ALA A 236 25.66 -26.13 -12.85
N CYS A 237 26.43 -25.47 -13.69
CA CYS A 237 26.97 -25.99 -14.93
C CYS A 237 28.19 -26.86 -14.65
N ALA A 238 27.93 -28.08 -14.21
CA ALA A 238 28.96 -29.07 -13.88
C ALA A 238 28.69 -30.40 -14.56
N CYS A 239 29.77 -31.18 -14.75
CA CYS A 239 29.66 -32.57 -15.17
C CYS A 239 28.78 -33.37 -14.17
N PRO A 240 28.09 -34.42 -14.63
CA PRO A 240 27.34 -35.31 -13.75
C PRO A 240 28.22 -35.89 -12.64
N VAL A 241 27.62 -36.29 -11.51
CA VAL A 241 28.36 -36.96 -10.42
C VAL A 241 29.13 -38.17 -10.94
N GLY A 242 30.39 -38.26 -10.50
CA GLY A 242 31.33 -39.26 -10.95
C GLY A 242 31.99 -38.90 -12.28
N PHE A 243 31.94 -37.63 -12.70
CA PHE A 243 32.71 -37.13 -13.83
C PHE A 243 33.35 -35.78 -13.51
N HIS A 244 34.55 -35.53 -14.03
CA HIS A 244 35.22 -34.23 -13.99
C HIS A 244 35.44 -33.67 -15.40
N ALA A 245 35.47 -32.33 -15.51
CA ALA A 245 35.65 -31.65 -16.80
C ALA A 245 37.10 -31.78 -17.29
N GLU A 246 37.30 -32.25 -18.52
CA GLU A 246 38.61 -32.42 -19.14
C GLU A 246 38.60 -31.80 -20.56
N PRO A 247 39.45 -30.79 -20.84
CA PRO A 247 39.40 -30.01 -22.08
C PRO A 247 39.82 -30.80 -23.34
N ARG A 248 40.21 -32.07 -23.19
CA ARG A 248 40.77 -32.89 -24.29
C ARG A 248 40.13 -34.26 -24.44
N CYS A 249 39.00 -34.51 -23.78
CA CYS A 249 38.31 -35.77 -23.96
C CYS A 249 37.68 -35.82 -25.36
N SER A 250 37.97 -36.87 -26.13
CA SER A 250 37.42 -37.06 -27.47
C SER A 250 36.36 -38.15 -27.46
N GLU A 251 35.33 -38.05 -28.31
CA GLU A 251 34.23 -39.05 -28.43
C GLU A 251 34.71 -40.48 -28.74
N GLN A 252 36.00 -40.67 -29.04
CA GLN A 252 36.59 -42.00 -29.30
C GLN A 252 37.02 -42.73 -28.02
N GLU A 253 37.06 -42.05 -26.87
CA GLU A 253 37.43 -42.64 -25.58
C GLU A 253 36.16 -43.17 -24.88
N ALA A 254 36.16 -44.44 -24.49
CA ALA A 254 34.97 -45.15 -23.98
C ALA A 254 34.43 -44.58 -22.65
N GLU A 255 35.19 -43.69 -22.00
CA GLU A 255 34.90 -43.08 -20.69
C GLU A 255 34.56 -41.58 -20.82
N CYS A 256 34.38 -41.11 -22.05
CA CYS A 256 34.08 -39.73 -22.37
C CYS A 256 32.57 -39.49 -22.47
N TRP A 257 32.03 -38.65 -21.59
CA TRP A 257 30.71 -38.07 -21.79
C TRP A 257 30.88 -36.68 -22.40
N VAL A 258 30.39 -36.50 -23.63
CA VAL A 258 30.29 -35.19 -24.28
C VAL A 258 28.82 -34.81 -24.33
N GLY A 259 28.47 -33.71 -23.69
CA GLY A 259 27.09 -33.23 -23.68
C GLY A 259 27.02 -31.73 -23.50
N ASP A 260 25.90 -31.16 -23.93
CA ASP A 260 25.62 -29.76 -23.69
C ASP A 260 25.22 -29.58 -22.22
N VAL A 261 26.11 -28.91 -21.48
CA VAL A 261 25.89 -28.50 -20.11
C VAL A 261 25.89 -26.98 -20.12
N CYS A 262 24.70 -26.43 -19.94
CA CYS A 262 24.46 -24.99 -19.95
C CYS A 262 24.76 -24.25 -21.26
N GLY A 263 24.38 -24.85 -22.40
CA GLY A 263 24.60 -24.25 -23.72
C GLY A 263 26.07 -24.26 -24.18
N GLU A 264 26.98 -24.79 -23.36
CA GLU A 264 28.34 -25.11 -23.75
C GLU A 264 28.50 -26.64 -23.80
N THR A 265 29.18 -27.13 -24.84
CA THR A 265 29.51 -28.54 -24.94
C THR A 265 30.67 -28.85 -24.00
N LEU A 266 30.39 -29.52 -22.89
CA LEU A 266 31.39 -29.97 -21.92
C LEU A 266 31.80 -31.42 -22.22
N ALA A 267 33.11 -31.65 -22.14
CA ALA A 267 33.74 -32.95 -22.17
C ALA A 267 34.04 -33.37 -20.73
N CYS A 268 33.41 -34.46 -20.30
CA CYS A 268 33.47 -34.97 -18.93
C CYS A 268 34.05 -36.39 -18.94
N ILE A 269 35.05 -36.67 -18.11
CA ILE A 269 35.65 -38.00 -17.94
C ILE A 269 35.16 -38.60 -16.63
N GLN A 270 34.80 -39.89 -16.65
CA GLN A 270 34.36 -40.60 -15.45
C GLN A 270 35.48 -40.64 -14.40
N ASP A 271 35.17 -40.27 -13.16
CA ASP A 271 35.99 -40.55 -11.98
C ASP A 271 35.99 -42.07 -11.75
N VAL A 272 36.88 -42.77 -12.42
CA VAL A 272 37.20 -44.15 -12.08
C VAL A 272 37.93 -44.12 -10.74
N ASP A 273 37.48 -44.89 -9.75
CA ASP A 273 38.19 -45.10 -8.48
C ASP A 273 39.55 -45.73 -8.77
N CYS A 274 40.56 -44.88 -8.94
CA CYS A 274 41.91 -45.22 -9.37
C CYS A 274 42.77 -45.67 -8.20
N ASP A 275 42.33 -46.69 -7.47
CA ASP A 275 43.15 -47.30 -6.41
C ASP A 275 44.27 -48.20 -6.98
N GLY A 276 44.26 -48.47 -8.29
CA GLY A 276 45.27 -49.28 -8.98
C GLY A 276 46.17 -48.46 -9.89
N LEU A 277 47.48 -48.43 -9.58
CA LEU A 277 48.49 -48.11 -10.59
C LEU A 277 48.41 -49.13 -11.74
N PRO A 278 48.62 -48.72 -13.01
CA PRO A 278 48.68 -49.68 -14.10
C PRO A 278 49.75 -50.75 -13.82
N THR A 279 49.44 -51.99 -14.17
CA THR A 279 50.37 -53.14 -14.06
C THR A 279 50.38 -53.85 -15.40
N CYS A 280 51.56 -54.23 -15.89
CA CYS A 280 51.69 -54.99 -17.12
C CYS A 280 50.92 -56.32 -17.05
N ASP A 281 50.28 -56.73 -18.16
CA ASP A 281 49.67 -58.06 -18.25
C ASP A 281 50.71 -59.18 -18.00
N SER A 282 50.22 -60.37 -17.65
CA SER A 282 51.06 -61.56 -17.52
C SER A 282 51.91 -61.81 -18.77
N GLY A 283 53.22 -61.95 -18.59
CA GLY A 283 54.18 -62.09 -19.70
C GLY A 283 54.88 -60.80 -20.10
N PHE A 284 54.72 -59.72 -19.32
CA PHE A 284 55.41 -58.45 -19.51
C PHE A 284 55.92 -57.90 -18.16
N GLU A 285 57.09 -57.26 -18.20
CA GLU A 285 57.70 -56.57 -17.07
C GLU A 285 57.73 -55.05 -17.29
N PRO A 286 57.55 -54.24 -16.23
CA PRO A 286 57.59 -52.80 -16.34
C PRO A 286 59.02 -52.29 -16.63
N VAL A 287 59.14 -51.43 -17.63
CA VAL A 287 60.38 -50.74 -18.01
C VAL A 287 60.19 -49.23 -18.01
N GLU A 288 61.28 -48.45 -17.91
CA GLU A 288 61.18 -46.98 -17.85
C GLU A 288 60.58 -46.36 -19.12
N ARG A 289 60.82 -46.98 -20.30
CA ARG A 289 60.28 -46.54 -21.59
C ARG A 289 60.47 -47.61 -22.66
N CYS A 290 59.56 -47.67 -23.62
CA CYS A 290 59.80 -48.38 -24.88
C CYS A 290 60.77 -47.59 -25.75
N LEU A 291 61.66 -48.30 -26.45
CA LEU A 291 62.49 -47.71 -27.50
C LEU A 291 61.71 -47.77 -28.83
N GLU A 292 61.84 -46.73 -29.66
CA GLU A 292 61.20 -46.70 -30.98
C GLU A 292 61.62 -47.92 -31.81
N GLY A 293 60.63 -48.65 -32.33
CA GLY A 293 60.84 -49.86 -33.14
C GLY A 293 60.93 -51.17 -32.35
N ASP A 294 60.84 -51.16 -31.02
CA ASP A 294 60.76 -52.38 -30.22
C ASP A 294 59.35 -53.01 -30.33
N GLY A 295 59.20 -53.95 -31.26
CA GLY A 295 57.93 -54.66 -31.47
C GLY A 295 57.48 -55.54 -30.30
N LYS A 296 58.27 -55.64 -29.22
CA LYS A 296 57.95 -56.39 -28.00
C LYS A 296 57.65 -55.50 -26.79
N CYS A 297 57.65 -54.17 -26.96
CA CYS A 297 57.29 -53.22 -25.92
C CYS A 297 55.96 -52.53 -26.24
N ARG A 298 55.08 -52.39 -25.25
CA ARG A 298 53.82 -51.67 -25.38
C ARG A 298 53.58 -50.74 -24.19
N TYR A 299 52.76 -49.73 -24.40
CA TYR A 299 52.34 -48.83 -23.32
C TYR A 299 50.97 -49.26 -22.80
N GLU A 300 50.85 -49.31 -21.48
CA GLU A 300 49.58 -49.51 -20.80
C GLU A 300 49.25 -48.24 -20.01
N ALA A 301 48.03 -47.75 -20.20
CA ALA A 301 47.54 -46.54 -19.55
C ALA A 301 46.38 -46.90 -18.63
N SER A 302 46.47 -46.45 -17.39
CA SER A 302 45.37 -46.47 -16.43
C SER A 302 45.44 -45.19 -15.61
N CYS A 303 44.30 -44.52 -15.43
CA CYS A 303 44.19 -43.42 -14.48
C CYS A 303 45.20 -42.28 -14.68
N GLY A 304 45.41 -41.87 -15.95
CA GLY A 304 46.37 -40.82 -16.30
C GLY A 304 47.85 -41.19 -16.13
N THR A 305 48.16 -42.40 -15.67
CA THR A 305 49.52 -42.94 -15.60
C THR A 305 49.76 -43.88 -16.77
N ILE A 306 50.89 -43.70 -17.45
CA ILE A 306 51.32 -44.56 -18.56
C ILE A 306 52.59 -45.28 -18.12
N ILE A 307 52.58 -46.62 -18.20
CA ILE A 307 53.78 -47.44 -18.00
C ILE A 307 54.18 -48.11 -19.32
N ALA A 308 55.47 -48.39 -19.49
CA ALA A 308 55.97 -49.21 -20.57
C ALA A 308 56.14 -50.65 -20.07
N CYS A 309 55.67 -51.60 -20.87
CA CYS A 309 55.65 -53.03 -20.56
C CYS A 309 56.43 -53.77 -21.65
N LEU A 310 57.50 -54.47 -21.26
CA LEU A 310 58.35 -55.25 -22.16
C LEU A 310 58.07 -56.74 -22.00
N SER A 311 57.90 -57.46 -23.10
CA SER A 311 57.57 -58.90 -23.06
C SER A 311 58.68 -59.75 -22.42
N ASP A 312 58.30 -60.70 -21.55
CA ASP A 312 59.18 -61.64 -20.86
C ASP A 312 59.91 -62.59 -21.83
N ASP A 313 59.37 -62.78 -23.04
CA ASP A 313 59.99 -63.54 -24.15
C ASP A 313 61.27 -62.88 -24.70
N CYS A 314 61.74 -61.83 -24.04
CA CYS A 314 63.04 -61.19 -24.25
C CYS A 314 64.18 -61.83 -23.48
N ALA A 315 63.90 -62.69 -22.49
CA ALA A 315 64.91 -63.28 -21.61
C ALA A 315 65.62 -64.51 -22.18
N GLU A 316 65.17 -65.08 -23.31
CA GLU A 316 65.80 -66.26 -23.88
C GLU A 316 66.90 -65.90 -24.87
N ASP A 317 68.12 -66.41 -24.63
CA ASP A 317 69.40 -66.25 -25.34
C ASP A 317 69.38 -66.61 -26.85
N GLY A 318 68.45 -66.05 -27.60
CA GLY A 318 68.43 -66.14 -29.05
C GLY A 318 69.58 -65.33 -29.65
N PRO A 319 70.28 -65.83 -30.69
CA PRO A 319 71.30 -65.06 -31.37
C PRO A 319 70.65 -63.82 -32.00
N ILE A 320 71.05 -62.65 -31.53
CA ILE A 320 70.63 -61.36 -32.08
C ILE A 320 71.18 -61.27 -33.50
N SER A 321 70.28 -61.14 -34.47
CA SER A 321 70.63 -61.02 -35.89
C SER A 321 70.14 -59.69 -36.43
N CYS A 322 70.94 -59.08 -37.31
CA CYS A 322 70.57 -57.85 -37.98
C CYS A 322 69.40 -58.10 -38.94
N PRO A 323 68.45 -57.15 -39.06
CA PRO A 323 67.28 -57.30 -39.93
C PRO A 323 67.67 -57.40 -41.41
N GLN A 324 68.81 -56.82 -41.81
CA GLN A 324 69.34 -56.92 -43.16
C GLN A 324 70.26 -58.15 -43.30
N ALA A 325 70.00 -58.99 -44.30
CA ALA A 325 70.83 -60.15 -44.60
C ALA A 325 72.27 -59.71 -44.96
N GLY A 326 73.27 -60.41 -44.39
CA GLY A 326 74.68 -60.09 -44.58
C GLY A 326 75.21 -58.97 -43.68
N TRP A 327 74.45 -58.55 -42.66
CA TRP A 327 74.90 -57.63 -41.62
C TRP A 327 75.19 -58.37 -40.32
N GLU A 328 76.17 -57.88 -39.56
CA GLU A 328 76.57 -58.41 -38.25
C GLU A 328 76.36 -57.37 -37.14
N VAL A 329 76.03 -57.84 -35.94
CA VAL A 329 75.87 -56.99 -34.76
C VAL A 329 77.25 -56.59 -34.26
N VAL A 330 77.50 -55.29 -34.14
CA VAL A 330 78.77 -54.73 -33.66
C VAL A 330 78.57 -53.93 -32.37
N PRO A 331 79.55 -53.93 -31.44
CA PRO A 331 79.52 -53.09 -30.26
C PRO A 331 79.85 -51.64 -30.64
N GLY A 332 78.84 -50.93 -31.13
CA GLY A 332 78.99 -49.58 -31.68
C GLY A 332 79.40 -49.58 -33.15
N CYS A 333 78.93 -48.59 -33.89
CA CYS A 333 79.38 -48.36 -35.26
C CYS A 333 80.87 -48.01 -35.28
N VAL A 334 81.71 -48.94 -35.72
CA VAL A 334 83.16 -48.72 -35.89
C VAL A 334 83.44 -48.55 -37.39
N ASP A 335 84.21 -47.52 -37.75
CA ASP A 335 84.58 -47.15 -39.14
C ASP A 335 83.48 -46.42 -39.95
N ASP A 336 83.87 -45.87 -41.12
CA ASP A 336 83.01 -45.15 -42.08
C ASP A 336 82.00 -46.05 -42.83
N ARG A 337 81.72 -47.26 -42.32
CA ARG A 337 80.73 -48.17 -42.92
C ARG A 337 79.31 -47.71 -42.58
N PRO A 338 78.33 -47.91 -43.48
CA PRO A 338 76.93 -47.65 -43.16
C PRO A 338 76.53 -48.47 -41.92
N CYS A 339 75.84 -47.81 -41.00
CA CYS A 339 75.45 -48.37 -39.72
C CYS A 339 73.98 -48.08 -39.45
N GLU A 340 73.24 -49.09 -39.05
CA GLU A 340 71.84 -48.97 -38.64
C GLU A 340 71.70 -49.41 -37.20
N SER A 341 71.15 -48.53 -36.36
CA SER A 341 70.77 -48.89 -35.00
C SER A 341 69.35 -49.42 -34.99
N PHE A 342 69.09 -50.49 -34.26
CA PHE A 342 67.73 -50.96 -33.98
C PHE A 342 67.58 -51.28 -32.49
N ALA A 343 66.35 -51.23 -32.00
CA ALA A 343 66.01 -51.63 -30.64
C ALA A 343 65.45 -53.05 -30.64
N TYR A 344 65.90 -53.87 -29.70
CA TYR A 344 65.34 -55.19 -29.44
C TYR A 344 65.42 -55.46 -27.95
N CYS A 345 64.28 -55.78 -27.34
CA CYS A 345 64.21 -56.13 -25.91
C CYS A 345 64.80 -55.05 -24.98
N GLY A 346 64.41 -53.79 -25.19
CA GLY A 346 64.87 -52.67 -24.36
C GLY A 346 66.35 -52.28 -24.54
N HIS A 347 67.08 -52.97 -25.42
CA HIS A 347 68.48 -52.67 -25.72
C HIS A 347 68.65 -52.15 -27.15
N ARG A 348 69.62 -51.26 -27.33
CA ARG A 348 70.01 -50.74 -28.65
C ARG A 348 71.17 -51.55 -29.19
N TYR A 349 71.04 -52.05 -30.41
CA TYR A 349 72.07 -52.78 -31.14
C TYR A 349 72.44 -52.01 -32.40
N ASP A 350 73.72 -52.03 -32.75
CA ASP A 350 74.21 -51.45 -33.99
C ASP A 350 74.60 -52.57 -34.96
N CYS A 351 74.14 -52.45 -36.20
CA CYS A 351 74.41 -53.38 -37.27
C CYS A 351 75.27 -52.73 -38.35
N GLN A 352 76.22 -53.49 -38.90
CA GLN A 352 77.03 -53.09 -40.06
C GLN A 352 77.14 -54.25 -41.07
N PRO A 353 77.41 -53.98 -42.36
CA PRO A 353 77.68 -55.03 -43.34
C PRO A 353 78.85 -55.92 -42.89
N ALA A 354 78.64 -57.23 -42.89
CA ALA A 354 79.66 -58.21 -42.53
C ALA A 354 80.88 -58.10 -43.46
N ARG A 355 82.07 -58.35 -42.92
CA ARG A 355 83.32 -58.33 -43.70
C ARG A 355 83.48 -59.53 -44.63
#